data_AF-A0A7Y6N9J0-F1
#
_entry.id   AF-A0A7Y6N9J0-F1
#
_cell.length_a   1.000
_cell.length_b   1.000
_cell.length_c   1.000
_cell.angle_alpha   90.00
_cell.angle_beta   90.00
_cell.angle_gamma   90.00
#
_symmetry.space_group_name_H-M   'P 1'
#
loop_
_entity.id
_entity.type
_entity.pdbx_description
1 polymer ?
#
loop_
_entity_poly.entity_id
_entity_poly.type
_entity_poly.pdbx_seq_one_letter_code
_entity_poly.pdbx_strand_id
1 'polypeptide(L)' 'MKIIYLLPYSPELNPIERLWLYIIKQNILRNKVYNTIALLESALYKFVTSLPYSTIK' A
#
# COMPACT_ATOMS: atom_id res chain seq x y z
N MET A 1 18.39 -15.75 -3.74
CA MET A 1 17.58 -14.73 -3.04
C MET A 1 18.54 -13.61 -2.64
N LYS A 2 18.48 -12.44 -3.28
CA LYS A 2 19.42 -11.33 -3.06
C LYS A 2 18.74 -10.30 -2.16
N ILE A 3 19.30 -10.07 -0.98
CA ILE A 3 18.81 -9.06 -0.04
C ILE A 3 19.30 -7.70 -0.56
N ILE A 4 18.38 -6.77 -0.79
CA ILE A 4 18.70 -5.41 -1.22
C ILE A 4 18.86 -4.59 0.06
N TYR A 5 20.08 -4.12 0.32
CA TYR A 5 20.34 -3.21 1.43
C TYR A 5 19.94 -1.80 1.02
N LEU A 6 18.90 -1.27 1.68
CA LEU A 6 18.47 0.10 1.53
C LEU A 6 19.23 0.98 2.52
N LEU A 7 19.48 2.23 2.11
CA LEU A 7 20.07 3.23 2.99
C LEU A 7 19.15 3.50 4.18
N PRO A 8 19.72 3.75 5.38
CA PRO A 8 18.92 4.11 6.55
C PRO A 8 18.09 5.36 6.26
N TYR A 9 16.84 5.38 6.74
CA TYR A 9 15.90 6.51 6.59
C TYR A 9 15.63 6.97 5.15
N SER A 10 15.72 6.08 4.15
CA SER A 10 15.35 6.37 2.77
C SER A 10 14.00 5.72 2.39
N PRO A 11 12.87 6.25 2.91
CA PRO A 11 11.54 5.72 2.63
C PRO A 11 11.19 5.80 1.13
N GLU A 12 11.78 6.76 0.42
CA GLU A 12 11.57 6.99 -1.01
C GLU A 12 12.13 5.87 -1.89
N LEU A 13 13.17 5.17 -1.42
CA LEU A 13 13.77 4.03 -2.09
C LEU A 13 13.05 2.72 -1.77
N ASN A 14 12.11 2.73 -0.82
CA ASN A 14 11.33 1.56 -0.46
C ASN A 14 10.05 1.49 -1.30
N PRO A 15 9.94 0.55 -2.26
CA PRO A 15 8.75 0.42 -3.09
C PRO A 15 7.50 0.10 -2.26
N ILE A 16 7.65 -0.55 -1.10
CA ILE A 16 6.54 -0.85 -0.19
C ILE A 16 5.95 0.42 0.43
N GLU A 17 6.78 1.40 0.79
CA GLU A 17 6.29 2.66 1.38
C GLU A 17 5.59 3.51 0.33
N ARG A 18 6.13 3.53 -0.89
CA ARG A 18 5.47 4.19 -2.02
C ARG A 18 4.10 3.57 -2.30
N LEU A 19 4.02 2.24 -2.27
CA LEU A 19 2.77 1.50 -2.39
C LEU A 19 1.82 1.83 -1.24
N TRP A 20 2.30 1.85 0.01
CA TRP A 20 1.50 2.16 1.19
C TRP A 20 0.89 3.57 1.13
N LEU A 21 1.68 4.57 0.74
CA LEU A 21 1.20 5.94 0.55
C LEU A 21 0.10 6.00 -0.51
N TYR A 22 0.26 5.29 -1.62
CA TYR A 22 -0.70 5.29 -2.71
C TYR A 22 -1.98 4.52 -2.38
N ILE A 23 -1.85 3.28 -1.90
CA ILE A 23 -2.98 2.39 -1.62
C ILE A 23 -3.67 2.79 -0.32
N ILE A 24 -2.93 2.77 0.78
CA ILE A 24 -3.51 2.85 2.11
C ILE A 24 -3.84 4.29 2.46
N LYS A 25 -2.88 5.22 2.33
CA LYS A 25 -3.14 6.62 2.68
C LYS A 25 -4.08 7.32 1.71
N GLN A 26 -3.87 7.20 0.40
CA GLN A 26 -4.62 8.00 -0.57
C GLN A 26 -5.94 7.40 -1.04
N ASN A 27 -6.10 6.07 -1.03
CA ASN A 27 -7.31 5.43 -1.55
C ASN A 27 -8.19 4.82 -0.46
N ILE A 28 -7.60 4.20 0.56
CA ILE A 28 -8.37 3.47 1.58
C ILE A 28 -8.71 4.34 2.80
N LEU A 29 -7.74 5.08 3.34
CA LEU A 29 -7.90 5.93 4.52
C LEU A 29 -8.28 7.38 4.17
N ARG A 30 -8.15 7.78 2.91
CA ARG A 30 -8.53 9.12 2.48
C ARG A 30 -10.05 9.24 2.53
N ASN A 31 -10.54 10.03 3.50
CA ASN A 31 -11.95 10.34 3.69
C ASN A 31 -12.84 9.12 4.04
N LYS A 32 -12.25 8.02 4.51
CA LYS A 32 -12.96 6.85 5.02
C LYS A 32 -12.30 6.38 6.31
N VAL A 33 -13.11 6.20 7.35
CA VAL A 33 -12.72 5.61 8.62
C VAL A 33 -13.49 4.30 8.77
N TYR A 34 -12.79 3.22 9.04
CA TYR A 34 -13.40 1.90 9.21
C TYR A 34 -13.54 1.60 10.70
N ASN A 35 -14.73 1.22 11.13
CA ASN A 35 -15.02 0.89 12.53
C ASN A 35 -14.47 -0.48 12.96
N THR A 36 -14.08 -1.33 12.01
CA THR A 36 -13.61 -2.69 12.30
C THR A 36 -12.52 -3.09 11.33
N ILE A 37 -11.56 -3.88 11.81
CA ILE A 37 -10.44 -4.40 11.02
C ILE A 37 -10.94 -5.24 9.83
N ALA A 38 -12.00 -6.03 10.00
CA ALA A 38 -12.60 -6.82 8.93
C ALA A 38 -13.08 -5.99 7.72
N LEU A 39 -13.58 -4.77 7.96
CA LEU A 39 -13.99 -3.86 6.90
C LEU A 39 -12.78 -3.29 6.16
N LEU A 40 -11.71 -2.97 6.90
CA LEU A 40 -10.45 -2.53 6.32
C LEU A 40 -9.84 -3.63 5.44
N GLU A 41 -9.78 -4.87 5.93
CA GLU A 41 -9.28 -6.01 5.17
C GLU A 41 -10.09 -6.28 3.91
N SER A 42 -11.43 -6.24 4.01
CA SER A 42 -12.31 -6.42 2.85
C SER A 42 -12.11 -5.33 1.79
N ALA A 43 -11.95 -4.07 2.23
CA ALA A 43 -11.69 -2.95 1.33
C ALA A 43 -10.29 -3.07 0.67
N LEU A 44 -9.29 -3.48 1.45
CA LEU A 44 -7.92 -3.70 0.98
C LEU A 44 -7.86 -4.85 -0.02
N TYR A 45 -8.52 -5.96 0.25
CA TYR A 45 -8.62 -7.10 -0.67
C TYR A 45 -9.25 -6.69 -2.00
N LYS A 46 -10.38 -5.96 -1.97
CA LYS A 46 -11.01 -5.43 -3.18
C LYS A 46 -10.09 -4.48 -3.93
N PHE A 47 -9.37 -3.61 -3.22
CA PHE A 47 -8.46 -2.64 -3.85
C PHE A 47 -7.27 -3.33 -4.51
N VAL A 48 -6.63 -4.29 -3.83
CA VAL A 48 -5.51 -5.07 -4.37
C VAL A 48 -5.94 -5.88 -5.59
N THR A 49 -7.14 -6.48 -5.55
CA THR A 49 -7.69 -7.22 -6.69
C THR A 49 -8.05 -6.30 -7.86
N SER A 50 -8.42 -5.05 -7.58
CA SER A 50 -8.77 -4.05 -8.59
C SER A 50 -7.58 -3.26 -9.14
N LEU A 51 -6.38 -3.40 -8.55
CA LEU A 51 -5.20 -2.66 -8.97
C LEU A 51 -4.71 -3.19 -10.33
N PRO A 52 -4.59 -2.33 -11.36
CA PRO A 52 -4.05 -2.75 -12.64
C PRO A 52 -2.54 -3.03 -12.51
N TYR A 53 -2.09 -4.08 -13.21
CA TYR A 53 -0.68 -4.52 -13.19
C TYR A 53 0.32 -3.42 -13.61
N SER A 54 -0.16 -2.40 -14.31
CA SER A 54 0.62 -1.21 -14.71
C SER A 54 1.11 -0.35 -13.55
N THR A 55 0.52 -0.44 -12.35
CA THR A 55 0.92 0.36 -11.18
C THR A 55 2.10 -0.25 -10.42
N ILE A 56 2.43 -1.52 -10.68
CA ILE A 56 3.47 -2.29 -9.97
C ILE A 56 4.82 -2.24 -10.72
N LYS A 57 4.87 -1.65 -11.92
CA LYS A 57 6.08 -1.61 -12.77
C LYS A 57 6.94 -0.37 -12.53
#